data_AF-A0A087M738-F1
#
_entry.id   AF-A0A087M738-F1
#
_cell.length_a   1.000
_cell.length_b   1.000
_cell.length_c   1.000
_cell.angle_alpha   90.00
_cell.angle_beta   90.00
_cell.angle_gamma   90.00
#
_symmetry.space_group_name_H-M   'P 1'
#
loop_
_entity.id
_entity.type
_entity.pdbx_description
1 polymer ?
#
loop_
_entity_poly.entity_id
_entity_poly.type
_entity_poly.pdbx_seq_one_letter_code
_entity_poly.pdbx_strand_id
1 'polypeptide(L)'
;MNEHISAKTLVPDPAVHGTGSTIAIRTLQIAAIIGEILLSAYALAGNGWGTVALGHLGIIAALVFVIIGLERARIDTGSLQTFTLLTFAGGPIGAAAALLGDQHFWSPKADALDKWYNTIAPIEEPAVTLVDMIIDGRLVSPQTRLPRPYDALLSTGTMQEKQGLLAYLAIEDDEKFVEVALALALRSTDQRVRVQAAAVAAHTRGRSRRRQLSNLSQNVIKSALGRPAAI
;
A
#
# COMPACT_ATOMS: atom_id res chain seq x y z
N MET A 1 -21.64 1.55 23.35
CA MET A 1 -20.47 0.93 24.01
C MET A 1 -19.58 0.47 22.87
N ASN A 2 -18.70 1.37 22.39
CA ASN A 2 -17.95 1.17 21.15
C ASN A 2 -16.50 0.88 21.52
N GLU A 3 -16.07 -0.35 21.30
CA GLU A 3 -14.68 -0.75 21.48
C GLU A 3 -13.80 -0.03 20.46
N HIS A 4 -12.88 0.78 20.98
CA HIS A 4 -11.81 1.39 20.20
C HIS A 4 -10.85 0.30 19.72
N ILE A 5 -10.97 -0.10 18.45
CA ILE A 5 -9.94 -0.89 17.78
C ILE A 5 -8.72 0.01 17.56
N SER A 6 -7.74 -0.12 18.45
CA SER A 6 -6.46 0.58 18.39
C SER A 6 -5.70 0.20 17.12
N ALA A 7 -5.36 1.21 16.29
CA ALA A 7 -4.61 1.07 15.04
C ALA A 7 -3.21 0.43 15.19
N LYS A 8 -2.77 0.14 16.43
CA LYS A 8 -1.59 -0.70 16.72
C LYS A 8 -1.74 -2.16 16.28
N THR A 9 -2.93 -2.61 15.90
CA THR A 9 -3.20 -4.00 15.46
C THR A 9 -3.10 -4.22 13.95
N LEU A 10 -2.79 -3.20 13.14
CA LEU A 10 -2.78 -3.29 11.67
C LEU A 10 -1.38 -3.36 11.03
N VAL A 11 -0.31 -3.21 11.81
CA VAL A 11 1.04 -3.55 11.34
C VAL A 11 1.36 -4.92 11.92
N PRO A 12 1.29 -6.01 11.14
CA PRO A 12 1.80 -7.29 11.61
C PRO A 12 3.25 -7.09 12.01
N ASP A 13 3.55 -7.44 13.26
CA ASP A 13 4.89 -7.42 13.82
C ASP A 13 5.78 -8.35 12.98
N PRO A 14 6.77 -7.84 12.22
CA PRO A 14 7.61 -8.67 11.36
C PRO A 14 8.48 -9.65 12.18
N ALA A 15 8.52 -9.50 13.50
CA ALA A 15 9.35 -10.28 14.42
C ALA A 15 8.73 -11.60 14.89
N VAL A 16 7.47 -11.92 14.56
CA VAL A 16 6.80 -13.17 15.01
C VAL A 16 6.69 -14.20 13.89
N HIS A 17 7.64 -14.24 12.96
CA HIS A 17 7.82 -15.37 12.07
C HIS A 17 8.97 -16.23 12.60
N GLY A 18 8.60 -17.17 13.48
CA GLY A 18 9.55 -18.06 14.14
C GLY A 18 10.45 -18.77 13.14
N THR A 19 11.74 -18.81 13.44
CA THR A 19 12.81 -19.48 12.70
C THR A 19 12.44 -20.90 12.23
N GLY A 20 11.54 -21.57 12.97
CA GLY A 20 10.99 -22.88 12.61
C GLY A 20 10.12 -22.91 11.35
N SER A 21 9.35 -21.86 11.05
CA SER A 21 8.53 -21.77 9.84
C SER A 21 9.41 -21.71 8.58
N THR A 22 10.49 -20.94 8.65
CA THR A 22 11.46 -20.82 7.55
C THR A 22 12.17 -22.14 7.28
N ILE A 23 12.57 -22.88 8.32
CA ILE A 23 13.20 -24.19 8.16
C ILE A 23 12.22 -25.18 7.51
N ALA A 24 10.96 -25.24 7.98
CA ALA A 24 9.96 -26.14 7.43
C ALA A 24 9.67 -25.87 5.95
N ILE A 25 9.52 -24.60 5.55
CA ILE A 25 9.33 -24.21 4.15
C ILE A 25 10.54 -24.61 3.30
N ARG A 26 11.77 -24.40 3.79
CA ARG A 26 12.99 -24.83 3.10
C ARG A 26 13.07 -26.34 2.93
N THR A 27 12.74 -27.10 3.98
CA THR A 27 12.71 -28.56 3.90
C THR A 27 11.71 -29.03 2.86
N LEU A 28 10.53 -28.40 2.79
CA LEU A 28 9.51 -28.72 1.79
C LEU A 28 9.99 -28.41 0.36
N GLN A 29 10.62 -27.25 0.13
CA GLN A 29 11.19 -26.88 -1.18
C GLN A 29 12.27 -27.88 -1.64
N ILE A 30 13.17 -28.29 -0.73
CA ILE A 30 14.21 -29.29 -1.00
C ILE A 30 13.56 -30.64 -1.35
N ALA A 31 12.57 -31.08 -0.58
CA ALA A 31 11.86 -32.33 -0.84
C ALA A 31 11.16 -32.32 -2.21
N ALA A 32 10.53 -31.20 -2.58
CA ALA A 32 9.90 -31.03 -3.87
C ALA A 32 10.91 -31.09 -5.04
N ILE A 33 12.07 -30.45 -4.90
CA ILE A 33 13.15 -30.55 -5.90
C ILE A 33 13.66 -31.97 -6.06
N ILE A 34 13.88 -32.67 -4.96
CA ILE A 34 14.29 -34.08 -5.02
C ILE A 34 13.23 -34.89 -5.78
N GLY A 35 11.94 -34.64 -5.52
CA GLY A 35 10.83 -35.23 -6.27
C GLY A 35 10.90 -34.95 -7.78
N GLU A 36 11.10 -33.69 -8.17
CA GLU A 36 11.23 -33.29 -9.59
C GLU A 36 12.45 -33.94 -10.27
N ILE A 37 13.59 -34.04 -9.56
CA ILE A 37 14.80 -34.70 -10.06
C ILE A 37 14.55 -36.19 -10.25
N LEU A 38 13.88 -36.86 -9.30
CA LEU A 38 13.53 -38.27 -9.41
C LEU A 38 12.54 -38.52 -10.56
N LEU A 39 11.54 -37.65 -10.76
CA LEU A 39 10.64 -37.73 -11.90
C LEU A 39 11.37 -37.53 -13.23
N SER A 40 12.34 -36.64 -13.27
CA SER A 40 13.18 -36.42 -14.45
C SER A 40 14.06 -37.63 -14.74
N ALA A 41 14.68 -38.23 -13.72
CA ALA A 41 15.43 -39.48 -13.86
C ALA A 41 14.53 -40.63 -14.32
N TYR A 42 13.30 -40.72 -13.81
CA TYR A 42 12.30 -41.69 -14.23
C TYR A 42 11.94 -41.52 -15.72
N ALA A 43 11.77 -40.27 -16.19
CA ALA A 43 11.56 -39.97 -17.61
C ALA A 43 12.77 -40.40 -18.47
N LEU A 44 14.00 -40.08 -18.02
CA LEU A 44 15.23 -40.42 -18.72
C LEU A 44 15.49 -41.93 -18.80
N ALA A 45 14.96 -42.71 -17.85
CA ALA A 45 14.98 -44.17 -17.89
C ALA A 45 14.01 -44.77 -18.93
N GLY A 46 13.32 -43.95 -19.73
CA GLY A 46 12.43 -44.38 -20.82
C GLY A 46 11.00 -44.66 -20.37
N ASN A 47 10.62 -44.25 -19.16
CA ASN A 47 9.24 -44.42 -18.69
C ASN A 47 8.29 -43.40 -19.33
N GLY A 48 6.99 -43.69 -19.27
CA GLY A 48 5.97 -42.88 -19.94
C GLY A 48 5.86 -41.44 -19.42
N TRP A 49 5.90 -40.47 -20.35
CA TRP A 49 5.73 -39.05 -20.07
C TRP A 49 4.41 -38.70 -19.36
N GLY A 50 3.36 -39.49 -19.56
CA GLY A 50 2.09 -39.32 -18.84
C GLY A 50 2.23 -39.47 -17.33
N THR A 51 2.97 -40.48 -16.87
CA THR A 51 3.25 -40.69 -15.44
C THR A 51 4.10 -39.56 -14.87
N VAL A 52 5.07 -39.06 -15.65
CA VAL A 52 5.93 -37.93 -15.27
C VAL A 52 5.11 -36.66 -15.12
N ALA A 53 4.24 -36.36 -16.09
CA ALA A 53 3.35 -35.20 -16.04
C ALA A 53 2.37 -35.26 -14.87
N LEU A 54 1.78 -36.43 -14.60
CA LEU A 54 0.92 -36.62 -13.43
C LEU A 54 1.68 -36.48 -12.11
N GLY A 55 2.90 -37.00 -12.03
CA GLY A 55 3.77 -36.83 -10.87
C GLY A 55 4.09 -35.36 -10.62
N HIS A 56 4.47 -34.63 -11.67
CA HIS A 56 4.75 -33.20 -11.61
C HIS A 56 3.53 -32.41 -11.11
N LEU A 57 2.36 -32.62 -11.73
CA LEU A 57 1.12 -31.99 -11.30
C LEU A 57 0.74 -32.37 -9.85
N GLY A 58 1.05 -33.59 -9.42
CA GLY A 58 0.89 -34.04 -8.04
C GLY A 58 1.75 -33.27 -7.05
N ILE A 59 3.02 -33.03 -7.38
CA ILE A 59 3.93 -32.20 -6.56
C ILE A 59 3.39 -30.77 -6.47
N ILE A 60 3.00 -30.17 -7.60
CA ILE A 60 2.44 -28.81 -7.62
C ILE A 60 1.15 -28.73 -6.82
N ALA A 61 0.23 -29.67 -6.98
CA ALA A 61 -1.03 -29.69 -6.23
C ALA A 61 -0.80 -29.82 -4.72
N ALA A 62 0.17 -30.65 -4.30
CA ALA A 62 0.54 -30.79 -2.90
C ALA A 62 1.10 -29.46 -2.34
N LEU A 63 1.98 -28.79 -3.07
CA LEU A 63 2.51 -27.49 -2.68
C LEU A 63 1.42 -26.42 -2.57
N VAL A 64 0.51 -26.34 -3.53
CA VAL A 64 -0.65 -25.42 -3.48
C VAL A 64 -1.52 -25.70 -2.26
N PHE A 65 -1.81 -26.97 -1.96
CA PHE A 65 -2.60 -27.34 -0.78
C PHE A 65 -1.91 -26.91 0.52
N VAL A 66 -0.60 -27.10 0.62
CA VAL A 66 0.19 -26.64 1.77
C VAL A 66 0.15 -25.11 1.88
N ILE A 67 0.32 -24.38 0.78
CA ILE A 67 0.22 -22.91 0.76
C ILE A 67 -1.14 -22.46 1.31
N ILE A 68 -2.24 -23.01 0.82
CA ILE A 68 -3.59 -22.67 1.30
C ILE A 68 -3.73 -22.95 2.80
N GLY A 69 -3.17 -24.06 3.29
CA GLY A 69 -3.18 -24.40 4.71
C GLY A 69 -2.39 -23.41 5.57
N LEU A 70 -1.19 -23.03 5.12
CA LEU A 70 -0.31 -22.09 5.81
C LEU A 70 -0.87 -20.67 5.79
N GLU A 71 -1.44 -20.21 4.68
CA GLU A 71 -2.10 -18.90 4.59
C GLU A 71 -3.32 -18.81 5.51
N ARG A 72 -4.11 -19.89 5.63
CA ARG A 72 -5.20 -19.96 6.63
C ARG A 72 -4.68 -19.83 8.06
N ALA A 73 -3.47 -20.33 8.32
CA ALA A 73 -2.77 -20.16 9.59
C ALA A 73 -2.03 -18.81 9.71
N ARG A 74 -2.18 -17.91 8.73
CA ARG A 74 -1.49 -16.60 8.64
C ARG A 74 0.04 -16.69 8.67
N ILE A 75 0.59 -17.77 8.13
CA ILE A 75 2.03 -17.95 7.96
C ILE A 75 2.42 -17.38 6.59
N ASP A 76 3.53 -16.63 6.52
CA ASP A 76 4.05 -16.11 5.26
C ASP A 76 4.51 -17.26 4.33
N THR A 77 3.94 -17.30 3.13
CA THR A 77 4.21 -18.30 2.10
C THR A 77 4.80 -17.71 0.83
N GLY A 78 5.20 -16.43 0.80
CA GLY A 78 5.61 -15.75 -0.44
C GLY A 78 6.75 -16.47 -1.19
N SER A 79 7.73 -17.01 -0.46
CA SER A 79 8.83 -17.81 -1.05
C SER A 79 8.34 -19.15 -1.61
N LEU A 80 7.37 -19.80 -0.94
CA LEU A 80 6.80 -21.07 -1.38
C LEU A 80 5.89 -20.90 -2.61
N GLN A 81 5.15 -19.79 -2.70
CA GLN A 81 4.34 -19.43 -3.87
C GLN A 81 5.21 -19.22 -5.11
N THR A 82 6.27 -18.41 -4.96
CA THR A 82 7.22 -18.14 -6.05
C THR A 82 7.89 -19.43 -6.51
N PHE A 83 8.35 -20.25 -5.56
CA PHE A 83 8.91 -21.57 -5.84
C PHE A 83 7.94 -22.48 -6.59
N THR A 84 6.68 -22.56 -6.14
CA THR A 84 5.65 -23.40 -6.77
C THR A 84 5.36 -22.96 -8.19
N LEU A 85 5.25 -21.65 -8.44
CA LEU A 85 5.01 -21.11 -9.78
C LEU A 85 6.16 -21.43 -10.75
N LEU A 86 7.41 -21.19 -10.32
CA LEU A 86 8.57 -21.49 -11.15
C LEU A 86 8.71 -22.99 -11.39
N THR A 87 8.46 -23.82 -10.38
CA THR A 87 8.48 -25.29 -10.51
C THR A 87 7.42 -25.74 -11.51
N PHE A 88 6.20 -25.20 -11.44
CA PHE A 88 5.14 -25.52 -12.40
C PHE A 88 5.52 -25.17 -13.85
N ALA A 89 6.12 -24.00 -14.06
CA ALA A 89 6.49 -23.53 -15.39
C ALA A 89 7.72 -24.23 -15.98
N GLY A 90 8.72 -24.54 -15.13
CA GLY A 90 10.04 -25.00 -15.56
C GLY A 90 10.45 -26.38 -15.05
N GLY A 91 9.57 -27.10 -14.36
CA GLY A 91 9.85 -28.36 -13.68
C GLY A 91 11.07 -28.26 -12.75
N PRO A 92 12.04 -29.18 -12.83
CA PRO A 92 13.24 -29.16 -11.98
C PRO A 92 14.12 -27.93 -12.19
N ILE A 93 14.17 -27.38 -13.41
CA ILE A 93 14.97 -26.19 -13.72
C ILE A 93 14.35 -24.97 -13.06
N GLY A 94 13.03 -24.83 -13.14
CA GLY A 94 12.30 -23.78 -12.46
C GLY A 94 12.44 -23.85 -10.93
N ALA A 95 12.36 -25.06 -10.37
CA ALA A 95 12.56 -25.29 -8.94
C ALA A 95 13.98 -24.90 -8.49
N ALA A 96 15.01 -25.27 -9.25
CA ALA A 96 16.39 -24.86 -9.00
C ALA A 96 16.58 -23.35 -9.11
N ALA A 97 16.01 -22.71 -10.15
CA ALA A 97 16.05 -21.27 -10.32
C ALA A 97 15.38 -20.52 -9.16
N ALA A 98 14.28 -21.06 -8.63
CA ALA A 98 13.62 -20.50 -7.45
C ALA A 98 14.50 -20.58 -6.20
N LEU A 99 15.17 -21.71 -5.94
CA LEU A 99 16.11 -21.81 -4.81
C LEU A 99 17.30 -20.86 -4.95
N LEU A 100 17.85 -20.73 -6.15
CA LEU A 100 18.98 -19.82 -6.42
C LEU A 100 18.56 -18.35 -6.33
N GLY A 101 17.36 -18.00 -6.81
CA GLY A 101 16.81 -16.64 -6.72
C GLY A 101 16.54 -16.21 -5.28
N ASP A 102 16.20 -17.16 -4.41
CA ASP A 102 16.02 -16.94 -2.97
C ASP A 102 17.36 -16.76 -2.23
N GLN A 103 18.49 -17.10 -2.86
CA GLN A 103 19.82 -16.80 -2.36
C GLN A 103 20.26 -15.41 -2.81
N HIS A 104 19.95 -14.40 -1.99
CA HIS A 104 20.66 -13.11 -1.92
C HIS A 104 20.67 -12.18 -3.15
N PHE A 105 20.25 -12.60 -4.34
CA PHE A 105 20.30 -11.72 -5.51
C PHE A 105 19.17 -10.67 -5.51
N TRP A 106 18.07 -10.96 -4.83
CA TRP A 106 16.86 -10.14 -4.78
C TRP A 106 16.40 -9.91 -3.34
N SER A 107 17.31 -9.55 -2.43
CA SER A 107 16.90 -8.63 -1.38
C SER A 107 16.93 -7.26 -2.03
N PRO A 108 15.79 -6.70 -2.50
CA PRO A 108 15.78 -5.28 -2.80
C PRO A 108 16.21 -4.61 -1.50
N LYS A 109 17.44 -4.07 -1.49
CA LYS A 109 17.88 -3.16 -0.44
C LYS A 109 16.73 -2.18 -0.24
N ALA A 110 16.32 -1.91 0.99
CA ALA A 110 15.19 -1.02 1.28
C ALA A 110 15.28 0.26 0.42
N ASP A 111 16.50 0.78 0.23
CA ASP A 111 16.84 1.89 -0.66
C ASP A 111 16.43 1.72 -2.13
N ALA A 112 16.58 0.52 -2.71
CA ALA A 112 16.19 0.23 -4.09
C ALA A 112 14.67 0.11 -4.24
N LEU A 113 14.00 -0.44 -3.24
CA LEU A 113 12.54 -0.50 -3.15
C LEU A 113 11.95 0.89 -2.96
N ASP A 114 12.51 1.70 -2.06
CA ASP A 114 12.13 3.10 -1.85
C ASP A 114 12.37 3.92 -3.11
N LYS A 115 13.51 3.72 -3.79
CA LYS A 115 13.79 4.40 -5.05
C LYS A 115 12.80 4.00 -6.15
N TRP A 116 12.44 2.73 -6.24
CA TRP A 116 11.44 2.25 -7.19
C TRP A 116 10.05 2.81 -6.85
N TYR A 117 9.63 2.76 -5.58
CA TYR A 117 8.38 3.36 -5.11
C TYR A 117 8.33 4.86 -5.41
N ASN A 118 9.41 5.60 -5.13
CA ASN A 118 9.53 7.02 -5.47
C ASN A 118 9.61 7.27 -6.98
N THR A 119 9.86 6.25 -7.81
CA THR A 119 9.82 6.38 -9.28
C THR A 119 8.39 6.21 -9.80
N ILE A 120 7.64 5.24 -9.28
CA ILE A 120 6.27 4.94 -9.74
C ILE A 120 5.20 5.81 -9.06
N ALA A 121 5.50 6.27 -7.85
CA ALA A 121 4.68 7.15 -7.03
C ALA A 121 5.61 8.19 -6.40
N PRO A 122 6.17 9.11 -7.21
CA PRO A 122 7.01 10.17 -6.68
C PRO A 122 6.29 10.88 -5.56
N ILE A 123 6.97 10.99 -4.41
CA ILE A 123 6.60 11.96 -3.38
C ILE A 123 6.52 13.29 -4.13
N GLU A 124 5.35 13.94 -4.09
CA GLU A 124 5.15 15.23 -4.73
C GLU A 124 6.31 16.15 -4.32
N GLU A 125 7.29 16.33 -5.21
CA GLU A 125 8.22 17.44 -5.09
C GLU A 125 7.35 18.70 -5.02
N PRO A 126 7.75 19.73 -4.24
CA PRO A 126 7.02 20.99 -4.16
C PRO A 126 7.21 21.77 -5.48
N ALA A 127 6.86 21.16 -6.61
CA ALA A 127 6.35 21.87 -7.76
C ALA A 127 5.10 22.57 -7.27
N VAL A 128 5.24 23.88 -7.00
CA VAL A 128 4.20 24.83 -6.56
C VAL A 128 2.83 24.26 -6.91
N THR A 129 2.17 23.66 -5.94
CA THR A 129 0.94 22.94 -6.21
C THR A 129 -0.07 23.96 -6.75
N LEU A 130 -1.02 23.55 -7.60
CA LEU A 130 -2.10 24.46 -8.02
C LEU A 130 -2.75 25.15 -6.81
N VAL A 131 -2.74 24.48 -5.66
CA VAL A 131 -3.15 25.02 -4.36
C VAL A 131 -2.22 26.12 -3.87
N ASP A 132 -0.90 25.97 -3.91
CA ASP A 132 0.06 27.03 -3.55
C ASP A 132 -0.08 28.25 -4.47
N MET A 133 -0.29 28.05 -5.78
CA MET A 133 -0.58 29.18 -6.71
C MET A 133 -1.90 29.90 -6.39
N ILE A 134 -2.89 29.15 -5.89
CA ILE A 134 -4.19 29.70 -5.44
C ILE A 134 -4.02 30.43 -4.09
N ILE A 135 -3.22 29.90 -3.16
CA ILE A 135 -2.96 30.48 -1.82
C ILE A 135 -2.07 31.72 -1.90
N ASP A 136 -0.99 31.70 -2.69
CA ASP A 136 -0.02 32.80 -2.84
C ASP A 136 -0.61 34.05 -3.54
N GLY A 137 -1.90 34.02 -3.89
CA GLY A 137 -2.59 35.13 -4.51
C GLY A 137 -2.07 35.51 -5.90
N ARG A 138 -1.24 34.66 -6.52
CA ARG A 138 -0.79 34.81 -7.91
C ARG A 138 -1.95 34.69 -8.90
N LEU A 139 -3.10 34.17 -8.45
CA LEU A 139 -4.38 34.19 -9.18
C LEU A 139 -5.38 35.20 -8.59
N VAL A 140 -5.57 35.28 -7.26
CA VAL A 140 -6.48 36.24 -6.59
C VAL A 140 -6.08 36.47 -5.13
N SER A 141 -6.11 37.72 -4.63
CA SER A 141 -5.86 38.02 -3.21
C SER A 141 -6.89 37.35 -2.27
N PRO A 142 -6.46 36.59 -1.24
CA PRO A 142 -7.40 35.93 -0.32
C PRO A 142 -8.25 36.95 0.43
N GLN A 143 -9.57 36.91 0.25
CA GLN A 143 -10.47 37.72 1.08
C GLN A 143 -10.54 37.11 2.49
N THR A 144 -10.24 37.92 3.50
CA THR A 144 -10.21 37.54 4.93
C THR A 144 -11.58 37.11 5.49
N ARG A 145 -12.67 37.38 4.78
CA ARG A 145 -14.02 36.91 5.10
C ARG A 145 -14.76 36.57 3.82
N LEU A 146 -15.19 35.32 3.69
CA LEU A 146 -16.10 34.90 2.63
C LEU A 146 -17.46 35.60 2.79
N PRO A 147 -18.01 36.20 1.71
CA PRO A 147 -19.42 36.56 1.67
C PRO A 147 -20.24 35.27 1.79
N ARG A 148 -20.99 35.10 2.88
CA ARG A 148 -22.05 34.08 2.93
C ARG A 148 -23.24 34.62 2.13
N PRO A 149 -23.93 33.79 1.32
CA PRO A 149 -23.82 32.33 1.21
C PRO A 149 -22.88 31.83 0.09
N TYR A 150 -22.08 30.80 0.38
CA TYR A 150 -21.08 30.23 -0.55
C TYR A 150 -21.70 29.40 -1.70
N ASP A 151 -22.91 28.88 -1.50
CA ASP A 151 -23.68 28.19 -2.55
C ASP A 151 -23.98 29.13 -3.73
N ALA A 152 -24.26 30.40 -3.41
CA ALA A 152 -24.46 31.45 -4.41
C ALA A 152 -23.13 31.81 -5.12
N LEU A 153 -22.00 31.80 -4.41
CA LEU A 153 -20.69 32.05 -5.04
C LEU A 153 -20.29 30.95 -6.02
N LEU A 154 -20.57 29.68 -5.72
CA LEU A 154 -20.26 28.57 -6.62
C LEU A 154 -21.18 28.51 -7.84
N SER A 155 -22.44 28.92 -7.69
CA SER A 155 -23.44 28.91 -8.77
C SER A 155 -23.40 30.16 -9.64
N THR A 156 -23.46 31.34 -9.05
CA THR A 156 -23.60 32.63 -9.76
C THR A 156 -22.38 33.55 -9.65
N GLY A 157 -21.39 33.19 -8.82
CA GLY A 157 -20.17 33.99 -8.67
C GLY A 157 -19.30 34.01 -9.93
N THR A 158 -18.46 35.03 -10.01
CA THR A 158 -17.39 35.15 -11.00
C THR A 158 -16.33 34.08 -10.79
N MET A 159 -15.54 33.77 -11.82
CA MET A 159 -14.43 32.81 -11.70
C MET A 159 -13.43 33.23 -10.60
N GLN A 160 -13.23 34.53 -10.44
CA GLN A 160 -12.36 35.12 -9.41
C GLN A 160 -12.88 34.82 -8.00
N GLU A 161 -14.20 34.96 -7.78
CA GLU A 161 -14.83 34.63 -6.49
C GLU A 161 -14.81 33.12 -6.21
N LYS A 162 -14.99 32.29 -7.25
CA LYS A 162 -14.88 30.82 -7.11
C LYS A 162 -13.46 30.40 -6.74
N GLN A 163 -12.44 31.01 -7.35
CA GLN A 163 -11.04 30.78 -7.02
C GLN A 163 -10.70 31.27 -5.61
N GLY A 164 -11.19 32.45 -5.20
CA GLY A 164 -11.04 32.96 -3.85
C GLY A 164 -11.67 32.06 -2.79
N LEU A 165 -12.85 31.50 -3.08
CA LEU A 165 -13.48 30.49 -2.22
C LEU A 165 -12.62 29.22 -2.12
N LEU A 166 -12.11 28.69 -3.24
CA LEU A 166 -11.25 27.50 -3.22
C LEU A 166 -9.92 27.74 -2.48
N ALA A 167 -9.36 28.95 -2.58
CA ALA A 167 -8.19 29.36 -1.80
C ALA A 167 -8.50 29.35 -0.30
N TYR A 168 -9.65 29.91 0.08
CA TYR A 168 -10.10 29.93 1.46
C TYR A 168 -10.31 28.50 2.00
N LEU A 169 -10.97 27.62 1.23
CA LEU A 169 -11.15 26.21 1.62
C LEU A 169 -9.82 25.47 1.77
N ALA A 170 -8.80 25.88 1.03
CA ALA A 170 -7.46 25.31 1.16
C ALA A 170 -6.79 25.68 2.50
N ILE A 171 -7.17 26.76 3.18
CA ILE A 171 -6.57 27.16 4.46
C ILE A 171 -7.51 27.01 5.66
N GLU A 172 -8.81 26.81 5.43
CA GLU A 172 -9.82 26.64 6.46
C GLU A 172 -9.64 25.33 7.26
N ASP A 173 -9.92 25.42 8.56
CA ASP A 173 -9.70 24.34 9.53
C ASP A 173 -10.98 23.61 9.93
N ASP A 174 -12.16 24.16 9.63
CA ASP A 174 -13.44 23.46 9.81
C ASP A 174 -13.63 22.36 8.74
N GLU A 175 -13.22 21.13 9.07
CA GLU A 175 -13.27 19.98 8.17
C GLU A 175 -14.69 19.70 7.63
N LYS A 176 -15.74 19.88 8.45
CA LYS A 176 -17.13 19.62 8.03
C LYS A 176 -17.59 20.65 7.01
N PHE A 177 -17.25 21.91 7.24
CA PHE A 177 -17.53 22.99 6.30
C PHE A 177 -16.79 22.78 4.98
N VAL A 178 -15.49 22.44 5.04
CA VAL A 178 -14.67 22.18 3.86
C VAL A 178 -15.22 21.02 3.04
N GLU A 179 -15.61 19.91 3.69
CA GLU A 179 -16.16 18.74 2.99
C GLU A 179 -17.44 19.08 2.20
N VAL A 180 -18.37 19.83 2.82
CA VAL A 180 -19.64 20.22 2.18
C VAL A 180 -19.39 21.17 1.01
N ALA A 181 -18.60 22.22 1.21
CA ALA A 181 -18.33 23.21 0.17
C ALA A 181 -17.57 22.62 -1.03
N LEU A 182 -16.66 21.68 -0.76
CA LEU A 182 -15.87 21.03 -1.80
C LEU A 182 -16.67 19.99 -2.60
N ALA A 183 -17.59 19.27 -1.93
CA ALA A 183 -18.52 18.39 -2.61
C ALA A 183 -19.41 19.16 -3.61
N LEU A 184 -19.79 20.40 -3.27
CA LEU A 184 -20.53 21.28 -4.17
C LEU A 184 -19.65 21.79 -5.33
N ALA A 185 -18.42 22.20 -5.05
CA ALA A 185 -17.49 22.70 -6.07
C ALA A 185 -17.07 21.62 -7.09
N LEU A 186 -16.92 20.37 -6.66
CA LEU A 186 -16.64 19.22 -7.53
C LEU A 186 -17.80 18.91 -8.51
N ARG A 187 -19.02 19.34 -8.19
CA ARG A 187 -20.21 19.20 -9.04
C ARG A 187 -20.47 20.43 -9.91
N SER A 188 -19.56 21.41 -9.92
CA SER A 188 -19.71 22.61 -10.75
C SER A 188 -19.82 22.26 -12.24
N THR A 189 -20.63 23.01 -12.98
CA THR A 189 -20.74 22.90 -14.44
C THR A 189 -19.46 23.35 -15.14
N ASP A 190 -18.64 24.19 -14.49
CA ASP A 190 -17.37 24.68 -15.00
C ASP A 190 -16.24 23.67 -14.74
N GLN A 191 -15.61 23.17 -15.81
CA GLN A 191 -14.50 22.23 -15.74
C GLN A 191 -13.30 22.77 -14.95
N ARG A 192 -13.00 24.07 -15.04
CA ARG A 192 -11.84 24.68 -14.36
C ARG A 192 -12.04 24.66 -12.85
N VAL A 193 -13.25 24.97 -12.39
CA VAL A 193 -13.64 24.93 -10.98
C VAL A 193 -13.54 23.51 -10.42
N ARG A 194 -13.96 22.49 -11.19
CA ARG A 194 -13.83 21.08 -10.77
C ARG A 194 -12.38 20.64 -10.59
N VAL A 195 -11.49 21.03 -11.50
CA VAL A 195 -10.06 20.70 -11.42
C VAL A 195 -9.42 21.37 -10.20
N GLN A 196 -9.71 22.66 -9.98
CA GLN A 196 -9.21 23.40 -8.82
C GLN A 196 -9.76 22.81 -7.51
N ALA A 197 -11.04 22.44 -7.47
CA ALA A 197 -11.64 21.77 -6.32
C ALA A 197 -11.00 20.39 -6.04
N ALA A 198 -10.69 19.61 -7.08
CA ALA A 198 -10.01 18.31 -6.91
C ALA A 198 -8.59 18.48 -6.32
N ALA A 199 -7.86 19.52 -6.76
CA ALA A 199 -6.54 19.84 -6.20
C ALA A 199 -6.63 20.22 -4.71
N VAL A 200 -7.60 21.07 -4.34
CA VAL A 200 -7.86 21.44 -2.94
C VAL A 200 -8.31 20.23 -2.10
N ALA A 201 -9.07 19.30 -2.68
CA ALA A 201 -9.49 18.05 -2.03
C ALA A 201 -8.33 17.12 -1.71
N ALA A 202 -7.40 16.95 -2.66
CA ALA A 202 -6.20 16.16 -2.45
C ALA A 202 -5.33 16.76 -1.33
N HIS A 203 -5.15 18.09 -1.37
CA HIS A 203 -4.34 18.82 -0.40
C HIS A 203 -4.92 18.76 1.02
N THR A 204 -6.23 18.99 1.19
CA THR A 204 -6.91 18.91 2.50
C THR A 204 -6.88 17.51 3.10
N ARG A 205 -7.11 16.46 2.30
CA ARG A 205 -6.95 15.06 2.74
C ARG A 205 -5.53 14.74 3.21
N GLY A 206 -4.52 15.21 2.47
CA GLY A 206 -3.12 15.06 2.86
C GLY A 206 -2.82 15.71 4.21
N ARG A 207 -3.38 16.90 4.46
CA ARG A 207 -3.23 17.62 5.74
C ARG A 207 -3.91 16.90 6.91
N SER A 208 -5.16 16.46 6.76
CA SER A 208 -5.87 15.72 7.82
C SER A 208 -5.15 14.42 8.16
N ARG A 209 -4.60 13.71 7.16
CA ARG A 209 -3.78 12.52 7.40
C ARG A 209 -2.51 12.84 8.21
N ARG A 210 -1.79 13.92 7.88
CA ARG A 210 -0.62 14.36 8.66
C ARG A 210 -0.98 14.73 10.10
N ARG A 211 -2.12 15.42 10.31
CA ARG A 211 -2.64 15.78 11.64
C ARG A 211 -3.00 14.54 12.47
N GLN A 212 -3.63 13.53 11.86
CA GLN A 212 -3.91 12.26 12.51
C GLN A 212 -2.62 11.55 12.94
N LEU A 213 -1.61 11.50 12.06
CA LEU A 213 -0.31 10.89 12.38
C LEU A 213 0.43 11.66 13.49
N SER A 214 0.41 13.00 13.49
CA SER A 214 1.03 13.78 14.57
C SER A 214 0.32 13.59 15.92
N ASN A 215 -1.01 13.52 15.93
CA ASN A 215 -1.79 13.30 17.14
C ASN A 215 -1.55 11.89 17.72
N LEU A 216 -1.40 10.88 16.86
CA LEU A 216 -1.03 9.53 17.28
C LEU A 216 0.37 9.50 17.92
N SER A 217 1.35 10.18 17.32
CA SER A 217 2.71 10.29 17.86
C SER A 217 2.74 10.97 19.25
N GLN A 218 2.02 12.09 19.41
CA GLN A 218 1.95 12.79 20.70
C GLN A 218 1.28 11.96 21.81
N ASN A 219 0.23 11.21 21.49
CA ASN A 219 -0.44 10.34 22.46
C ASN A 219 0.44 9.16 22.89
N VAL A 220 1.24 8.60 21.98
CA VAL A 220 2.22 7.54 22.29
C VAL A 220 3.31 8.07 23.22
N ILE A 221 3.84 9.27 22.96
CA ILE A 221 4.88 9.89 23.80
C ILE A 221 4.35 10.21 25.20
N LYS A 222 3.13 10.78 25.31
CA LYS A 222 2.48 11.03 26.61
C LYS A 222 2.22 9.73 27.38
N SER A 223 1.81 8.66 26.71
CA SER A 223 1.60 7.35 27.33
C SER A 223 2.91 6.70 27.81
N ALA A 224 4.04 6.98 27.16
CA ALA A 224 5.35 6.45 27.56
C ALA A 224 5.95 7.22 28.74
N LEU A 225 5.72 8.53 28.82
CA LEU A 225 6.22 9.39 29.89
C LEU A 225 5.32 9.45 31.14
N GLY A 226 4.06 9.00 31.02
CA GLY A 226 3.06 9.03 32.10
C GLY A 226 3.01 7.79 33.01
N ARG A 227 3.90 6.81 32.85
CA ARG A 227 4.01 5.67 33.79
C ARG A 227 5.00 6.04 34.90
N PRO A 228 4.56 6.36 36.13
CA PRO A 228 5.50 6.32 37.25
C PRO A 228 6.03 4.89 37.36
N ALA A 229 7.36 4.76 37.43
CA ALA A 229 7.99 3.50 37.77
C ALA A 229 7.49 3.10 39.16
N ALA A 230 6.59 2.12 39.21
CA ALA A 230 6.23 1.46 40.44
C ALA A 230 7.48 0.67 40.88
N ILE A 231 8.13 1.18 41.93
CA ILE A 231 9.11 0.46 42.75
C ILE A 231 8.33 -0.44 43.70
#